data_AF-B4UC64-F1
#
_entry.id   AF-B4UC64-F1
#
_cell.length_a   1.000
_cell.length_b   1.000
_cell.length_c   1.000
_cell.angle_alpha   90.00
_cell.angle_beta   90.00
_cell.angle_gamma   90.00
#
_symmetry.space_group_name_H-M   'P 1'
#
loop_
_entity.id
_entity.type
_entity.pdbx_description
1 polymer ?
#
loop_
_entity_poly.entity_id
_entity_poly.type
_entity_poly.pdbx_seq_one_letter_code
_entity_poly.pdbx_strand_id
1 'polypeptide(L)' 'MRHGSESHEARKALFQIGIRRGSLTIAEIDRALPPGSLSPAERWLLFYSLRAAGVDIRDERGEQVDALPGEPPPP' A
#
# COMPACT_ATOMS: atom_id res chain seq x y z
N MET A 1 -22.43 -5.18 2.47
CA MET A 1 -21.40 -5.85 1.63
C MET A 1 -21.35 -5.18 0.26
N ARG A 2 -20.65 -4.03 0.13
CA ARG A 2 -20.47 -3.29 -1.14
C ARG A 2 -19.06 -2.72 -1.35
N HIS A 3 -18.10 -2.96 -0.44
CA HIS A 3 -16.77 -2.33 -0.49
C HIS A 3 -15.70 -3.13 -1.24
N GLY A 4 -15.99 -4.35 -1.70
CA GLY A 4 -15.00 -5.21 -2.36
C GLY A 4 -14.49 -4.66 -3.70
N SER A 5 -15.40 -4.10 -4.52
CA SER A 5 -15.04 -3.49 -5.80
C SER A 5 -14.33 -2.15 -5.63
N GLU A 6 -14.78 -1.30 -4.71
CA GLU A 6 -14.16 0.01 -4.43
C GLU A 6 -12.73 -0.15 -3.91
N SER A 7 -12.49 -1.07 -2.97
CA SER A 7 -11.14 -1.36 -2.47
C SER A 7 -10.22 -1.98 -3.55
N HIS A 8 -10.78 -2.75 -4.49
CA HIS A 8 -10.02 -3.31 -5.60
C HIS A 8 -9.63 -2.24 -6.64
N GLU A 9 -10.54 -1.34 -7.01
CA GLU A 9 -10.23 -0.21 -7.91
C GLU A 9 -9.21 0.76 -7.27
N ALA A 10 -9.38 1.07 -5.98
CA ALA A 10 -8.43 1.89 -5.22
C ALA A 10 -7.01 1.31 -5.24
N ARG A 11 -6.87 0.00 -4.99
CA ARG A 11 -5.59 -0.69 -5.07
C ARG A 11 -4.98 -0.60 -6.47
N LYS A 12 -5.75 -0.89 -7.52
CA LYS A 12 -5.25 -0.79 -8.91
C LYS A 12 -4.76 0.62 -9.25
N ALA A 13 -5.53 1.64 -8.90
CA ALA A 13 -5.14 3.03 -9.13
C ALA A 13 -3.83 3.37 -8.39
N LEU A 14 -3.71 2.92 -7.14
CA LEU A 14 -2.51 3.12 -6.33
C LEU A 14 -1.26 2.46 -6.94
N PHE A 15 -1.38 1.22 -7.45
CA PHE A 15 -0.29 0.57 -8.18
C PHE A 15 0.11 1.35 -9.43
N GLN A 16 -0.85 1.79 -10.23
CA GLN A 16 -0.56 2.54 -11.45
C GLN A 16 0.16 3.86 -11.14
N ILE A 17 -0.28 4.57 -10.10
CA ILE A 17 0.36 5.82 -9.66
C ILE A 17 1.77 5.54 -9.13
N GLY A 18 1.92 4.52 -8.29
CA GLY A 18 3.20 4.13 -7.70
C GLY A 18 4.23 3.74 -8.75
N ILE A 19 3.86 2.87 -9.70
CA ILE A 19 4.75 2.44 -10.80
C ILE A 19 5.13 3.64 -11.68
N ARG A 20 4.17 4.52 -11.99
CA ARG A 20 4.43 5.70 -12.84
C ARG A 20 5.38 6.70 -12.16
N ARG A 21 5.24 6.91 -10.85
CA ARG A 21 6.04 7.88 -10.09
C ARG A 21 7.33 7.30 -9.53
N GLY A 22 7.44 5.97 -9.45
CA GLY A 22 8.52 5.27 -8.77
C GLY A 22 8.50 5.38 -7.23
N SER A 23 7.58 6.16 -6.66
CA SER A 23 7.48 6.33 -5.21
C SER A 23 6.08 6.72 -4.73
N LEU A 24 5.75 6.34 -3.50
CA LEU A 24 4.53 6.70 -2.76
C LEU A 24 4.84 6.96 -1.29
N THR A 25 4.11 7.87 -0.67
CA THR A 25 4.15 8.07 0.79
C THR A 25 3.13 7.17 1.49
N ILE A 26 3.38 6.80 2.75
CA ILE A 26 2.41 6.07 3.59
C ILE A 26 1.06 6.81 3.63
N ALA A 27 1.08 8.14 3.74
CA ALA A 27 -0.13 8.95 3.78
C ALA A 27 -0.92 8.96 2.47
N GLU A 28 -0.27 8.78 1.31
CA GLU A 28 -0.97 8.58 0.03
C GLU A 28 -1.62 7.20 -0.03
N ILE A 29 -0.95 6.18 0.49
CA ILE A 29 -1.47 4.81 0.55
C ILE A 29 -2.71 4.74 1.44
N ASP A 30 -2.62 5.29 2.65
CA ASP A 30 -3.70 5.28 3.63
C ASP A 30 -4.89 6.16 3.18
N ARG A 31 -4.67 7.23 2.39
CA ARG A 31 -5.75 8.05 1.82
C ARG A 31 -6.45 7.41 0.63
N ALA A 32 -5.73 6.61 -0.17
CA ALA A 32 -6.32 5.92 -1.31
C ALA A 32 -7.25 4.78 -0.89
N LEU A 33 -7.05 4.22 0.30
CA LEU A 33 -7.78 3.08 0.81
C LEU A 33 -8.81 3.51 1.86
N PRO A 34 -10.06 3.01 1.80
CA PRO A 34 -11.01 3.25 2.86
C PRO A 34 -10.49 2.71 4.21
N PRO A 35 -10.74 3.39 5.35
CA PRO A 35 -10.37 2.89 6.66
C PRO A 35 -10.93 1.48 6.91
N GLY A 36 -10.11 0.57 7.44
CA GLY A 36 -10.51 -0.81 7.72
C GLY A 36 -10.74 -1.68 6.48
N SER A 37 -10.39 -1.22 5.27
CA SER A 37 -10.54 -2.00 4.03
C SER A 37 -9.49 -3.10 3.84
N LEU A 38 -8.41 -3.08 4.64
CA LEU A 38 -7.37 -4.10 4.65
C LEU A 38 -7.15 -4.58 6.09
N SER A 39 -7.08 -5.89 6.24
CA SER A 39 -6.47 -6.54 7.41
C SER A 39 -4.97 -6.23 7.48
N PRO A 40 -4.32 -6.45 8.64
CA PRO A 40 -2.87 -6.31 8.76
C PRO A 40 -2.09 -7.14 7.71
N ALA A 41 -2.55 -8.36 7.44
CA ALA A 41 -2.00 -9.25 6.42
C ALA A 41 -2.09 -8.65 5.01
N GLU A 42 -3.26 -8.14 4.63
CA GLU A 42 -3.48 -7.53 3.32
C GLU A 42 -2.71 -6.22 3.17
N ARG A 43 -2.58 -5.45 4.26
CA ARG A 43 -1.73 -4.24 4.28
C ARG A 43 -0.27 -4.62 4.06
N TRP A 44 0.23 -5.64 4.74
CA TRP A 44 1.58 -6.15 4.53
C TRP A 44 1.81 -6.59 3.08
N LEU A 45 0.88 -7.38 2.52
CA LEU A 45 0.94 -7.83 1.12
C LEU A 45 0.93 -6.68 0.11
N LEU A 46 0.15 -5.61 0.38
CA LEU A 46 0.14 -4.42 -0.45
C LEU A 46 1.51 -3.75 -0.50
N PHE A 47 2.11 -3.49 0.67
CA PHE A 47 3.42 -2.83 0.75
C PHE A 47 4.51 -3.68 0.10
N TYR A 48 4.50 -5.00 0.37
CA TYR A 48 5.40 -5.96 -0.26
C TYR A 48 5.28 -5.89 -1.80
N SER A 49 4.05 -5.95 -2.31
CA SER A 49 3.78 -5.98 -3.75
C SER A 49 4.17 -4.67 -4.44
N LEU A 50 3.99 -3.51 -3.80
CA LEU A 50 4.44 -2.22 -4.32
C LEU A 50 5.97 -2.15 -4.44
N ARG A 51 6.68 -2.59 -3.40
CA ARG A 51 8.15 -2.66 -3.46
C ARG A 51 8.65 -3.65 -4.50
N ALA A 52 8.02 -4.81 -4.60
CA ALA A 52 8.34 -5.80 -5.63
C ALA A 52 8.13 -5.23 -7.06
N ALA A 53 7.22 -4.28 -7.22
CA ALA A 53 7.01 -3.54 -8.46
C ALA A 53 7.98 -2.35 -8.66
N GLY A 54 8.98 -2.18 -7.79
CA GLY A 54 9.98 -1.11 -7.86
C GLY A 54 9.49 0.24 -7.34
N VAL A 55 8.45 0.28 -6.51
CA VAL A 55 7.94 1.52 -5.92
C VAL A 55 8.59 1.75 -4.55
N ASP A 56 9.27 2.88 -4.40
CA ASP A 56 9.81 3.32 -3.12
C ASP A 56 8.69 3.82 -2.21
N ILE A 57 8.63 3.30 -0.98
CA ILE A 57 7.67 3.75 0.03
C ILE A 57 8.36 4.71 0.98
N ARG A 58 7.79 5.91 1.16
CA ARG A 58 8.34 6.98 1.99
C ARG A 58 7.47 7.31 3.19
N ASP A 59 8.09 7.74 4.28
CA ASP A 59 7.40 8.24 5.46
C ASP A 59 6.97 9.71 5.29
N GLU A 60 6.47 10.32 6.36
CA GLU A 60 6.06 11.74 6.38
C GLU A 60 7.22 12.73 6.25
N ARG A 61 8.45 12.29 6.49
CA ARG A 61 9.69 13.07 6.38
C ARG A 61 10.33 12.93 5.01
N GLY A 62 9.79 12.04 4.16
CA GLY A 62 10.31 11.71 2.84
C GLY A 62 11.40 10.64 2.85
N GLU A 63 11.69 10.05 4.01
CA GLU A 63 12.69 9.00 4.16
C GLU A 63 12.13 7.67 3.64
N GLN A 64 13.00 6.86 3.04
CA GLN A 64 12.61 5.52 2.62
C GLN A 64 12.29 4.68 3.84
N VAL A 65 11.10 4.11 3.84
CA VAL A 65 10.69 3.14 4.84
C VAL A 65 11.25 1.82 4.36
N ASP A 66 12.20 1.23 5.09
CA ASP A 66 12.82 -0.06 4.78
C ASP A 66 12.12 -1.25 5.45
N ALA A 67 11.49 -1.04 6.60
CA ALA A 67 10.68 -2.05 7.25
C ALA A 67 9.24 -2.03 6.71
N LEU A 68 8.72 -3.19 6.27
CA LEU A 68 7.28 -3.29 5.98
C LEU A 68 6.50 -3.08 7.28
N PRO A 69 5.31 -2.43 7.24
CA PRO A 69 4.49 -2.28 8.43
C PRO A 69 3.99 -3.65 8.92
N GLY A 70 4.55 -4.11 10.04
CA GLY A 70 4.17 -5.36 10.71
C GLY A 70 4.96 -6.60 10.27
N GLU A 71 4.88 -7.65 11.10
CA GLU A 71 5.36 -9.00 10.79
C GLU A 71 4.37 -9.67 9.82
N PRO A 72 4.81 -10.42 8.79
CA PRO A 72 3.89 -11.19 7.96
C PRO A 72 3.03 -12.11 8.85
N PRO A 73 1.73 -12.28 8.57
CA PRO A 73 0.91 -13.21 9.34
C PRO A 73 1.54 -14.62 9.24
N PRO A 74 1.52 -15.42 10.33
CA PRO A 74 1.88 -16.82 10.23
C PRO A 74 0.97 -17.54 9.21
N PRO A 75 1.50 -18.57 8.53
CA PRO A 75 0.76 -19.32 7.51
C PRO A 75 -0.51 -20.01 8.06
#